data_AF-A0A6G3PZ86-F1
#
_entry.id   AF-A0A6G3PZ86-F1
#
_cell.length_a   1.000
_cell.length_b   1.000
_cell.length_c   1.000
_cell.angle_alpha   90.00
_cell.angle_beta   90.00
_cell.angle_gamma   90.00
#
_symmetry.space_group_name_H-M   'P 1'
#
loop_
_entity.id
_entity.type
_entity.pdbx_description
1 polymer ?
#
loop_
_entity_poly.entity_id
_entity_poly.type
_entity_poly.pdbx_seq_one_letter_code
_entity_poly.pdbx_strand_id
1 'polypeptide(L)'
;MRAGVDAPKVALDDRTRENQGLPLTLRTVPGKDVVQRLVFEPALKQHPNAFRAADPGFADPARGEAWRATRRRALELVLDAIAGSEWAGSLVLRGSVLMAAWFGEAAREPGDLDFVVVPDTFSISDARAGQLLAGIAAAAEARGDGEVGFSARAAVVEDIWTYDRVPGRRMVLPWSAPELPGGHVQLDFVFNERLAEPPVPVELPGGASVEAATPALSLAWKLMWLINDMYAQGKDLYDAVLLAERYPLPHELLNEVFRLSGEWPHHDREHILLADVVQAVGYVEWDHFVMEYPQLAGREREFVDRLVRAVTPTFEGR
;
A
#
# COMPACT_ATOMS: atom_id res chain seq x y z
N MET A 1 -20.56 -1.90 10.13
CA MET A 1 -20.17 -0.49 10.42
C MET A 1 -20.21 0.31 9.12
N ARG A 2 -20.29 1.65 9.17
CA ARG A 2 -20.23 2.49 7.96
C ARG A 2 -18.81 3.05 7.81
N ALA A 3 -18.30 3.20 6.59
CA ALA A 3 -17.04 3.91 6.35
C ALA A 3 -17.15 5.36 6.87
N GLY A 4 -16.03 5.91 7.34
CA GLY A 4 -15.95 7.31 7.81
C GLY A 4 -16.52 7.58 9.20
N VAL A 5 -16.97 6.55 9.93
CA VAL A 5 -17.28 6.66 11.37
C VAL A 5 -16.02 6.53 12.22
N ASP A 6 -16.06 7.10 13.41
CA ASP A 6 -14.98 6.95 14.39
C ASP A 6 -14.79 5.46 14.76
N ALA A 7 -13.54 5.02 14.75
CA ALA A 7 -13.14 3.71 15.23
C ALA A 7 -13.37 3.61 16.75
N PRO A 8 -13.58 2.39 17.28
CA PRO A 8 -13.71 2.19 18.72
C PRO A 8 -12.52 2.77 19.49
N LYS A 9 -12.80 3.60 20.52
CA LYS A 9 -11.76 4.20 21.38
C LYS A 9 -11.02 3.19 22.25
N VAL A 10 -11.66 2.05 22.52
CA VAL A 10 -11.07 0.92 23.24
C VAL A 10 -10.75 -0.15 22.21
N ALA A 11 -9.52 -0.66 22.26
CA ALA A 11 -9.11 -1.75 21.39
C ALA A 11 -10.03 -2.96 21.57
N LEU A 12 -10.56 -3.47 20.46
CA LEU A 12 -11.34 -4.70 20.46
C LEU A 12 -10.42 -5.89 20.72
N ASP A 13 -10.92 -6.93 21.39
CA ASP A 13 -10.26 -8.24 21.41
C ASP A 13 -10.55 -9.00 20.10
N ASP A 14 -9.76 -10.05 19.83
CA ASP A 14 -9.83 -10.78 18.56
C ASP A 14 -11.18 -11.48 18.37
N ARG A 15 -11.72 -12.09 19.43
CA ARG A 15 -13.05 -12.72 19.42
C ARG A 15 -14.16 -11.72 19.08
N THR A 16 -14.06 -10.49 19.58
CA THR A 16 -15.03 -9.43 19.27
C THR A 16 -14.92 -8.99 17.82
N ARG A 17 -13.71 -8.90 17.25
CA ARG A 17 -13.54 -8.61 15.82
C ARG A 17 -14.18 -9.69 14.95
N GLU A 18 -13.87 -10.95 15.23
CA GLU A 18 -14.43 -12.10 14.51
C GLU A 18 -15.96 -12.11 14.55
N ASN A 19 -16.55 -11.96 15.74
CA ASN A 19 -18.00 -11.92 15.91
C ASN A 19 -18.67 -10.75 15.18
N GLN A 20 -17.94 -9.65 14.97
CA GLN A 20 -18.41 -8.49 14.21
C GLN A 20 -18.02 -8.55 12.73
N GLY A 21 -17.36 -9.62 12.27
CA GLY A 21 -16.87 -9.76 10.89
C GLY A 21 -15.86 -8.68 10.51
N LEU A 22 -15.04 -8.23 11.48
CA LEU A 22 -13.94 -7.28 11.29
C LEU A 22 -12.61 -8.03 11.08
N PRO A 23 -11.68 -7.50 10.26
CA PRO A 23 -10.34 -8.05 10.10
C PRO A 23 -9.56 -8.05 11.41
N LEU A 24 -8.79 -9.10 11.71
CA LEU A 24 -7.89 -9.14 12.86
C LEU A 24 -6.80 -8.06 12.78
N THR A 25 -6.49 -7.62 11.58
CA THR A 25 -5.57 -6.51 11.29
C THR A 25 -6.16 -5.13 11.57
N LEU A 26 -7.46 -5.01 11.90
CA LEU A 26 -8.04 -3.75 12.37
C LEU A 26 -7.55 -3.42 13.79
N ARG A 27 -6.44 -2.68 13.87
CA ARG A 27 -5.81 -2.23 15.12
C ARG A 27 -5.92 -0.71 15.27
N THR A 28 -6.37 -0.27 16.43
CA THR A 28 -6.53 1.13 16.79
C THR A 28 -5.44 1.57 17.75
N VAL A 29 -5.03 2.83 17.66
CA VAL A 29 -4.13 3.50 18.59
C VAL A 29 -4.92 3.92 19.82
N PRO A 30 -4.61 3.38 21.02
CA PRO A 30 -5.35 3.73 22.22
C PRO A 30 -5.01 5.16 22.67
N GLY A 31 -6.01 5.93 23.08
CA GLY A 31 -5.81 7.26 23.63
C GLY A 31 -7.13 8.00 23.85
N LYS A 32 -7.24 8.81 24.91
CA LYS A 32 -8.47 9.56 25.20
C LYS A 32 -8.71 10.70 24.20
N ASP A 33 -7.63 11.25 23.67
CA ASP A 33 -7.56 12.36 22.74
C ASP A 33 -7.21 11.92 21.30
N VAL A 34 -7.17 10.61 21.06
CA VAL A 34 -6.97 10.02 19.73
C VAL A 34 -8.32 9.82 19.07
N VAL A 35 -8.43 10.30 17.83
CA VAL A 35 -9.59 10.04 16.95
C VAL A 35 -9.08 9.33 15.71
N GLN A 36 -9.56 8.11 15.47
CA GLN A 36 -9.29 7.37 14.24
C GLN A 36 -10.60 7.11 13.52
N ARG A 37 -10.58 7.12 12.19
CA ARG A 37 -11.74 6.76 11.37
C ARG A 37 -11.56 5.37 10.80
N LEU A 38 -12.68 4.67 10.58
CA LEU A 38 -12.70 3.45 9.80
C LEU A 38 -12.71 3.78 8.32
N VAL A 39 -11.75 3.24 7.58
CA VAL A 39 -11.60 3.40 6.13
C VAL A 39 -11.85 2.05 5.48
N PHE A 40 -12.73 2.03 4.48
CA PHE A 40 -13.00 0.83 3.70
C PHE A 40 -11.73 0.44 2.92
N GLU A 41 -11.35 -0.84 2.98
CA GLU A 41 -10.14 -1.37 2.36
C GLU A 41 -10.51 -2.55 1.44
N PRO A 42 -10.43 -2.38 0.10
CA PRO A 42 -10.77 -3.44 -0.84
C PRO A 42 -10.03 -4.76 -0.60
N ALA A 43 -8.77 -4.72 -0.18
CA ALA A 43 -7.97 -5.93 0.06
C ALA A 43 -8.49 -6.82 1.22
N LEU A 44 -9.48 -6.32 1.99
CA LEU A 44 -10.10 -7.00 3.11
C LEU A 44 -11.55 -7.44 2.80
N LYS A 45 -11.98 -7.44 1.53
CA LYS A 45 -13.36 -7.75 1.10
C LYS A 45 -13.86 -9.15 1.46
N GLN A 46 -12.98 -10.08 1.80
CA GLN A 46 -13.34 -11.36 2.40
C GLN A 46 -14.05 -11.20 3.76
N HIS A 47 -13.91 -10.04 4.41
CA HIS A 47 -14.62 -9.69 5.64
C HIS A 47 -15.90 -8.89 5.35
N PRO A 48 -17.04 -9.19 6.01
CA PRO A 48 -18.27 -8.40 5.89
C PRO A 48 -18.08 -6.91 6.22
N ASN A 49 -17.17 -6.60 7.14
CA ASN A 49 -16.78 -5.25 7.51
C ASN A 49 -15.30 -5.00 7.19
N ALA A 50 -14.99 -4.97 5.89
CA ALA A 50 -13.66 -4.73 5.31
C ALA A 50 -13.09 -3.32 5.61
N PHE A 51 -12.70 -3.08 6.87
CA PHE A 51 -12.19 -1.80 7.33
C PHE A 51 -10.77 -1.90 7.89
N ARG A 52 -9.97 -0.87 7.63
CA ARG A 52 -8.75 -0.53 8.38
C ARG A 52 -8.98 0.72 9.23
N ALA A 53 -8.12 0.94 10.21
CA ALA A 53 -8.07 2.22 10.91
C ALA A 53 -7.21 3.21 10.09
N ALA A 54 -7.70 4.45 9.93
CA ALA A 54 -6.88 5.55 9.46
C ALA A 54 -5.81 5.94 10.48
N ASP A 55 -4.86 6.77 10.08
CA ASP A 55 -3.93 7.39 11.02
C ASP A 55 -4.71 8.16 12.12
N PRO A 56 -4.21 8.18 13.37
CA PRO A 56 -4.79 8.93 14.47
C PRO A 56 -4.73 10.44 14.21
N GLY A 57 -5.88 11.07 14.33
CA GLY A 57 -6.02 12.51 14.50
C GLY A 57 -5.81 12.91 15.96
N PHE A 58 -5.14 14.04 16.15
CA PHE A 58 -4.84 14.64 17.44
C PHE A 58 -5.44 16.04 17.51
N ALA A 59 -5.94 16.43 18.68
CA ALA A 59 -6.42 17.80 18.92
C ALA A 59 -5.28 18.83 18.89
N ASP A 60 -4.08 18.43 19.33
CA ASP A 60 -2.86 19.24 19.26
C ASP A 60 -2.11 18.96 17.95
N PRO A 61 -1.96 19.95 17.04
CA PRO A 61 -1.23 19.79 15.80
C PRO A 61 0.23 19.39 15.97
N ALA A 62 0.91 19.90 17.00
CA ALA A 62 2.34 19.61 17.23
C ALA A 62 2.54 18.13 17.61
N ARG A 63 1.62 17.59 18.42
CA ARG A 63 1.60 16.16 18.75
C ARG A 63 1.31 15.30 17.51
N GLY A 64 0.42 15.74 16.63
CA GLY A 64 0.15 15.04 15.37
C GLY A 64 1.34 15.03 14.42
N GLU A 65 2.12 16.12 14.39
CA GLU A 65 3.37 16.19 13.62
C GLU A 65 4.46 15.29 14.21
N ALA A 66 4.65 15.33 15.53
CA ALA A 66 5.59 14.44 16.23
C ALA A 66 5.24 12.97 15.98
N TRP A 67 3.97 12.59 16.10
CA TRP A 67 3.52 11.23 15.82
C TRP A 67 3.81 10.80 14.38
N ARG A 68 3.55 11.66 13.38
CA ARG A 68 3.84 11.38 11.97
C ARG A 68 5.35 11.24 11.72
N ALA A 69 6.18 12.07 12.34
CA ALA A 69 7.63 11.96 12.25
C ALA A 69 8.13 10.63 12.85
N THR A 70 7.66 10.25 14.03
CA THR A 70 7.99 8.97 14.67
C THR A 70 7.48 7.77 13.85
N ARG A 71 6.31 7.87 13.22
CA ARG A 71 5.80 6.83 12.30
C ARG A 71 6.69 6.67 11.07
N ARG A 72 7.15 7.78 10.45
CA ARG A 72 8.11 7.72 9.33
C ARG A 72 9.40 7.03 9.77
N ARG A 73 9.92 7.37 10.95
CA ARG A 73 11.07 6.67 11.54
C ARG A 73 10.81 5.18 11.75
N ALA A 74 9.62 4.80 12.21
CA ALA A 74 9.24 3.40 12.36
C ALA A 74 9.24 2.65 11.01
N LEU A 75 8.70 3.26 9.95
CA LEU A 75 8.76 2.69 8.59
C LEU A 75 10.21 2.51 8.10
N GLU A 76 11.05 3.52 8.29
CA GLU A 76 12.47 3.48 7.93
C GLU A 76 13.22 2.37 8.68
N LEU A 77 13.01 2.21 9.98
CA LEU A 77 13.63 1.15 10.77
C LEU A 77 13.20 -0.26 10.31
N VAL A 78 11.94 -0.43 9.90
CA VAL A 78 11.47 -1.70 9.34
C VAL A 78 12.10 -1.96 7.97
N LEU A 79 12.22 -0.94 7.11
CA LEU A 79 12.89 -1.06 5.82
C LEU A 79 14.38 -1.38 5.97
N ASP A 80 15.07 -0.72 6.91
CA ASP A 80 16.46 -1.05 7.30
C ASP A 80 16.58 -2.49 7.77
N ALA A 81 15.66 -2.95 8.63
CA ALA A 81 15.64 -4.31 9.14
C ALA A 81 15.47 -5.34 8.01
N ILE A 82 14.57 -5.06 7.05
CA ILE A 82 14.36 -5.89 5.86
C ILE A 82 15.62 -5.93 5.00
N ALA A 83 16.19 -4.76 4.68
CA ALA A 83 17.40 -4.63 3.86
C ALA A 83 18.60 -5.38 4.46
N GLY A 84 18.71 -5.40 5.79
CA GLY A 84 19.76 -6.13 6.52
C GLY A 84 19.45 -7.62 6.79
N SER A 85 18.28 -8.12 6.40
CA SER A 85 17.85 -9.49 6.69
C SER A 85 18.20 -10.49 5.57
N GLU A 86 18.11 -11.78 5.88
CA GLU A 86 18.23 -12.85 4.87
C GLU A 86 17.11 -12.80 3.81
N TRP A 87 16.03 -12.07 4.08
CA TRP A 87 14.86 -11.96 3.21
C TRP A 87 14.94 -10.82 2.20
N ALA A 88 15.97 -9.96 2.27
CA ALA A 88 16.10 -8.80 1.39
C ALA A 88 15.99 -9.17 -0.09
N GLY A 89 16.67 -10.25 -0.51
CA GLY A 89 16.62 -10.73 -1.91
C GLY A 89 15.34 -11.48 -2.29
N SER A 90 14.39 -11.67 -1.36
CA SER A 90 13.09 -12.30 -1.60
C SER A 90 11.94 -11.29 -1.62
N LEU A 91 12.23 -9.99 -1.52
CA LEU A 91 11.23 -8.94 -1.39
C LEU A 91 11.52 -7.80 -2.36
N VAL A 92 10.54 -7.48 -3.19
CA VAL A 92 10.59 -6.34 -4.11
C VAL A 92 9.60 -5.29 -3.62
N LEU A 93 10.13 -4.16 -3.15
CA LEU A 93 9.33 -3.03 -2.69
C LEU A 93 8.52 -2.43 -3.84
N ARG A 94 7.30 -2.02 -3.55
CA ARG A 94 6.42 -1.27 -4.45
C ARG A 94 5.57 -0.28 -3.65
N GLY A 95 4.66 0.41 -4.33
CA GLY A 95 3.64 1.23 -3.68
C GLY A 95 4.18 2.56 -3.15
N SER A 96 3.58 3.03 -2.05
CA SER A 96 3.65 4.43 -1.64
C SER A 96 5.03 4.92 -1.17
N VAL A 97 5.87 4.02 -0.65
CA VAL A 97 7.25 4.36 -0.26
C VAL A 97 8.09 4.81 -1.45
N LEU A 98 7.94 4.13 -2.60
CA LEU A 98 8.67 4.51 -3.82
C LEU A 98 8.21 5.86 -4.37
N MET A 99 6.91 6.15 -4.23
CA MET A 99 6.38 7.47 -4.59
C MET A 99 7.08 8.58 -3.79
N ALA A 100 7.25 8.41 -2.47
CA ALA A 100 7.98 9.36 -1.64
C ALA A 100 9.46 9.48 -2.05
N ALA A 101 10.13 8.36 -2.37
CA ALA A 101 11.52 8.38 -2.84
C ALA A 101 11.69 9.14 -4.17
N TRP A 102 10.74 9.02 -5.09
CA TRP A 102 10.83 9.67 -6.40
C TRP A 102 10.33 11.11 -6.42
N PHE A 103 9.28 11.44 -5.65
CA PHE A 103 8.56 12.71 -5.76
C PHE A 103 8.65 13.61 -4.51
N GLY A 104 9.25 13.13 -3.41
CA GLY A 104 9.41 13.92 -2.19
C GLY A 104 8.09 14.49 -1.69
N GLU A 105 8.04 15.80 -1.46
CA GLU A 105 6.84 16.51 -0.96
C GLU A 105 5.64 16.45 -1.90
N ALA A 106 5.84 16.16 -3.20
CA ALA A 106 4.74 15.96 -4.12
C ALA A 106 4.09 14.58 -3.97
N ALA A 107 4.75 13.62 -3.32
CA ALA A 107 4.11 12.36 -2.97
C ALA A 107 3.19 12.55 -1.76
N ARG A 108 2.16 11.72 -1.70
CA ARG A 108 1.41 11.51 -0.46
C ARG A 108 2.28 10.77 0.55
N GLU A 109 2.00 10.97 1.84
CA GLU A 109 2.65 10.21 2.93
C GLU A 109 2.51 8.68 2.72
N PRO A 110 3.60 7.91 2.86
CA PRO A 110 3.54 6.45 2.76
C PRO A 110 2.61 5.82 3.81
N GLY A 111 1.67 5.00 3.35
CA GLY A 111 0.64 4.38 4.20
C GLY A 111 1.03 3.02 4.77
N ASP A 112 1.77 2.26 3.99
CA ASP A 112 2.11 0.86 4.20
C ASP A 112 3.41 0.52 3.45
N LEU A 113 3.98 -0.64 3.78
CA LEU A 113 5.10 -1.24 3.06
C LEU A 113 4.56 -2.37 2.19
N ASP A 114 4.48 -2.15 0.88
CA ASP A 114 4.01 -3.16 -0.07
C ASP A 114 5.19 -3.92 -0.70
N PHE A 115 5.14 -5.25 -0.66
CA PHE A 115 6.16 -6.11 -1.26
C PHE A 115 5.54 -7.14 -2.20
N VAL A 116 6.21 -7.35 -3.33
CA VAL A 116 6.09 -8.60 -4.09
C VAL A 116 7.12 -9.59 -3.55
N VAL A 117 6.67 -10.78 -3.17
CA VAL A 117 7.56 -11.87 -2.75
C VAL A 117 8.09 -12.58 -3.98
N VAL A 118 9.42 -12.71 -4.07
CA VAL A 118 10.12 -13.35 -5.19
C VAL A 118 10.96 -14.55 -4.73
N PRO A 119 11.18 -15.56 -5.58
CA PRO A 119 10.59 -15.74 -6.93
C PRO A 119 9.08 -16.00 -6.87
N ASP A 120 8.41 -15.91 -8.03
CA ASP A 120 6.96 -16.19 -8.18
C ASP A 120 6.54 -17.62 -7.77
N THR A 121 7.51 -18.53 -7.64
CA THR A 121 7.31 -19.88 -7.10
C THR A 121 7.25 -19.96 -5.58
N PHE A 122 7.59 -18.88 -4.87
CA PHE A 122 7.45 -18.79 -3.43
C PHE A 122 5.95 -18.64 -3.09
N SER A 123 5.35 -19.73 -2.60
CA SER A 123 3.92 -19.81 -2.32
C SER A 123 3.56 -19.29 -0.94
N ILE A 124 2.39 -18.64 -0.84
CA ILE A 124 1.76 -18.26 0.43
C ILE A 124 1.57 -19.45 1.39
N SER A 125 1.41 -20.66 0.82
CA SER A 125 1.20 -21.90 1.58
C SER A 125 2.48 -22.54 2.09
N ASP A 126 3.65 -22.05 1.64
CA ASP A 126 4.93 -22.60 2.06
C ASP A 126 5.20 -22.27 3.54
N ALA A 127 5.77 -23.22 4.28
CA ALA A 127 6.26 -22.97 5.64
C ALA A 127 7.26 -21.80 5.69
N ARG A 128 8.02 -21.61 4.60
CA ARG A 128 8.95 -20.50 4.43
C ARG A 128 8.26 -19.13 4.45
N ALA A 129 6.99 -19.03 4.05
CA ALA A 129 6.25 -17.77 4.10
C ALA A 129 6.01 -17.34 5.55
N GLY A 130 5.72 -18.28 6.45
CA GLY A 130 5.64 -18.00 7.89
C GLY A 130 6.98 -17.61 8.49
N GLN A 131 8.07 -18.25 8.05
CA GLN A 131 9.44 -17.92 8.48
C GLN A 131 9.85 -16.51 8.03
N LEU A 132 9.49 -16.11 6.81
CA LEU A 132 9.71 -14.78 6.28
C LEU A 132 9.06 -13.72 7.17
N LEU A 133 7.76 -13.87 7.45
CA LEU A 133 7.02 -12.88 8.25
C LEU A 133 7.54 -12.80 9.69
N ALA A 134 7.77 -13.94 10.33
CA ALA A 134 8.34 -13.99 11.68
C ALA A 134 9.77 -13.41 11.73
N GLY A 135 10.57 -13.69 10.70
CA GLY A 135 11.94 -13.18 10.56
C GLY A 135 11.97 -11.66 10.40
N ILE A 136 11.09 -11.09 9.58
CA ILE A 136 10.97 -9.63 9.42
C ILE A 136 10.52 -8.96 10.73
N ALA A 137 9.52 -9.52 11.41
CA ALA A 137 9.06 -8.99 12.69
C ALA A 137 10.17 -9.02 13.75
N ALA A 138 10.93 -10.11 13.84
CA ALA A 138 12.08 -10.24 14.74
C ALA A 138 13.23 -9.29 14.39
N ALA A 139 13.52 -9.13 13.09
CA ALA A 139 14.54 -8.18 12.62
C ALA A 139 14.15 -6.74 12.97
N ALA A 140 12.89 -6.35 12.80
CA ALA A 140 12.40 -5.04 13.19
C ALA A 140 12.46 -4.82 14.71
N GLU A 141 12.07 -5.81 15.52
CA GLU A 141 12.21 -5.75 16.98
C GLU A 141 13.67 -5.54 17.42
N ALA A 142 14.61 -6.24 16.80
CA ALA A 142 16.04 -6.07 17.06
C ALA A 142 16.61 -4.72 16.57
N ARG A 143 15.96 -4.09 15.59
CA ARG A 143 16.41 -2.83 14.96
C ARG A 143 15.93 -1.57 15.68
N GLY A 144 14.98 -1.68 16.61
CA GLY A 144 14.50 -0.55 17.41
C GLY A 144 15.65 0.25 18.03
N ASP A 145 15.51 1.58 18.10
CA ASP A 145 16.60 2.51 18.41
C ASP A 145 16.44 3.25 19.75
N GLY A 146 15.50 2.80 20.59
CA GLY A 146 15.19 3.39 21.90
C GLY A 146 14.18 4.54 21.83
N GLU A 147 14.10 5.25 20.71
CA GLU A 147 13.00 6.18 20.41
C GLU A 147 11.80 5.42 19.84
N VAL A 148 12.05 4.44 18.98
CA VAL A 148 11.05 3.53 18.44
C VAL A 148 11.41 2.09 18.82
N GLY A 149 10.45 1.40 19.44
CA GLY A 149 10.51 -0.03 19.71
C GLY A 149 9.39 -0.79 19.01
N PHE A 150 9.64 -2.02 18.60
CA PHE A 150 8.64 -2.91 18.01
C PHE A 150 8.37 -4.11 18.91
N SER A 151 7.26 -4.81 18.68
CA SER A 151 7.00 -6.10 19.34
C SER A 151 6.65 -7.18 18.33
N ALA A 152 7.61 -8.07 18.07
CA ALA A 152 7.43 -9.16 17.11
C ALA A 152 6.33 -10.13 17.55
N ARG A 153 6.30 -10.45 18.85
CA ARG A 153 5.27 -11.32 19.44
C ARG A 153 3.84 -10.77 19.36
N ALA A 154 3.70 -9.46 19.18
CA ALA A 154 2.42 -8.77 19.08
C ALA A 154 2.06 -8.44 17.63
N ALA A 155 2.90 -8.82 16.67
CA ALA A 155 2.57 -8.73 15.25
C ALA A 155 1.36 -9.62 14.94
N VAL A 156 0.45 -9.09 14.13
CA VAL A 156 -0.76 -9.79 13.70
C VAL A 156 -0.67 -9.98 12.21
N VAL A 157 -0.87 -11.23 11.76
CA VAL A 157 -0.84 -11.60 10.35
C VAL A 157 -2.21 -12.12 9.95
N GLU A 158 -2.69 -11.70 8.79
CA GLU A 158 -3.95 -12.14 8.20
C GLU A 158 -3.78 -12.31 6.69
N ASP A 159 -4.46 -13.30 6.12
CA ASP A 159 -4.51 -13.45 4.66
C ASP A 159 -5.36 -12.33 4.07
N ILE A 160 -4.88 -11.75 2.97
CA ILE A 160 -5.56 -10.70 2.21
C ILE A 160 -5.66 -11.09 0.74
N TRP A 161 -6.64 -10.52 0.06
CA TRP A 161 -6.78 -10.64 -1.39
C TRP A 161 -6.47 -9.29 -2.02
N THR A 162 -5.20 -9.10 -2.37
CA THR A 162 -4.73 -7.83 -2.91
C THR A 162 -5.34 -7.63 -4.29
N TYR A 163 -6.30 -6.68 -4.36
CA TYR A 163 -7.07 -6.35 -5.57
C TYR A 163 -7.82 -7.55 -6.16
N ASP A 164 -8.39 -8.41 -5.31
CA ASP A 164 -9.20 -9.59 -5.67
C ASP A 164 -8.52 -10.67 -6.55
N ARG A 165 -7.19 -10.62 -6.70
CA ARG A 165 -6.47 -11.42 -7.72
C ARG A 165 -5.43 -12.35 -7.17
N VAL A 166 -4.53 -11.83 -6.36
CA VAL A 166 -3.34 -12.55 -5.91
C VAL A 166 -3.35 -12.77 -4.41
N PRO A 167 -2.96 -13.97 -3.95
CA PRO A 167 -2.93 -14.28 -2.53
C PRO A 167 -1.88 -13.40 -1.84
N GLY A 168 -2.27 -12.75 -0.77
CA GLY A 168 -1.38 -11.93 0.03
C GLY A 168 -1.48 -12.22 1.52
N ARG A 169 -0.51 -11.71 2.27
CA ARG A 169 -0.58 -11.60 3.72
C ARG A 169 -0.30 -10.17 4.16
N ARG A 170 -1.15 -9.67 5.04
CA ARG A 170 -0.94 -8.42 5.75
C ARG A 170 -0.38 -8.71 7.13
N MET A 171 0.73 -8.08 7.45
CA MET A 171 1.28 -8.02 8.80
C MET A 171 1.09 -6.62 9.36
N VAL A 172 0.53 -6.52 10.57
CA VAL A 172 0.45 -5.29 11.34
C VAL A 172 1.41 -5.42 12.52
N LEU A 173 2.54 -4.73 12.44
CA LEU A 173 3.60 -4.74 13.44
C LEU A 173 3.45 -3.51 14.37
N PRO A 174 3.13 -3.69 15.66
CA PRO A 174 3.00 -2.56 16.57
C PRO A 174 4.37 -1.93 16.86
N TRP A 175 4.37 -0.61 16.96
CA TRP A 175 5.50 0.17 17.44
C TRP A 175 5.09 1.05 18.63
N SER A 176 6.05 1.34 19.49
CA SER A 176 5.91 2.22 20.65
C SER A 176 6.99 3.29 20.63
N ALA A 177 6.66 4.46 21.15
CA ALA A 177 7.62 5.52 21.40
C ALA A 177 7.31 6.18 22.76
N PRO A 178 8.32 6.68 23.49
CA PRO A 178 8.09 7.47 24.69
C PRO A 178 7.13 8.64 24.40
N GLU A 179 6.22 8.92 25.34
CA GLU A 179 5.33 10.11 25.33
C GLU A 179 4.29 10.18 24.19
N LEU A 180 4.32 9.25 23.23
CA LEU A 180 3.35 9.11 22.15
C LEU A 180 2.54 7.82 22.31
N PRO A 181 1.30 7.74 21.80
CA PRO A 181 0.43 6.57 21.97
C PRO A 181 0.86 5.33 21.16
N GLY A 182 2.02 5.36 20.49
CA GLY A 182 2.48 4.31 19.59
C GLY A 182 1.67 4.25 18.29
N GLY A 183 1.82 3.15 17.56
CA GLY A 183 1.10 2.92 16.31
C GLY A 183 1.40 1.55 15.72
N HIS A 184 1.16 1.41 14.42
CA HIS A 184 1.47 0.18 13.70
C HIS A 184 2.16 0.51 12.38
N VAL A 185 3.07 -0.36 11.97
CA VAL A 185 3.53 -0.46 10.58
C VAL A 185 2.73 -1.58 9.92
N GLN A 186 2.05 -1.27 8.83
CA GLN A 186 1.41 -2.25 7.98
C GLN A 186 2.39 -2.68 6.90
N LEU A 187 2.55 -4.00 6.72
CA LEU A 187 3.34 -4.61 5.66
C LEU A 187 2.45 -5.57 4.89
N ASP A 188 2.37 -5.41 3.58
CA ASP A 188 1.61 -6.27 2.70
C ASP A 188 2.55 -7.06 1.80
N PHE A 189 2.38 -8.37 1.79
CA PHE A 189 3.20 -9.30 1.02
C PHE A 189 2.30 -9.99 0.00
N VAL A 190 2.56 -9.76 -1.27
CA VAL A 190 1.89 -10.42 -2.38
C VAL A 190 2.74 -11.60 -2.82
N PHE A 191 2.15 -12.80 -2.85
CA PHE A 191 2.80 -14.03 -3.28
C PHE A 191 2.39 -14.38 -4.70
N ASN A 192 3.25 -15.11 -5.41
CA ASN A 192 3.01 -15.64 -6.75
C ASN A 192 2.77 -14.61 -7.87
N GLU A 193 2.86 -13.31 -7.58
CA GLU A 193 2.84 -12.24 -8.57
C GLU A 193 4.10 -12.32 -9.44
N ARG A 194 3.91 -12.24 -10.76
CA ARG A 194 4.99 -12.25 -11.74
C ARG A 194 5.37 -10.81 -12.11
N LEU A 195 6.63 -10.46 -11.94
CA LEU A 195 7.13 -9.15 -12.35
C LEU A 195 7.36 -9.11 -13.87
N ALA A 196 6.77 -8.10 -14.54
CA ALA A 196 6.95 -7.87 -15.98
C ALA A 196 8.35 -7.33 -16.33
N GLU A 197 9.04 -6.76 -15.35
CA GLU A 197 10.43 -6.30 -15.45
C GLU A 197 11.21 -6.76 -14.22
N PRO A 198 12.54 -6.98 -14.32
CA PRO A 198 13.35 -7.27 -13.15
C PRO A 198 13.30 -6.10 -12.14
N PRO A 199 13.40 -6.39 -10.82
CA PRO A 199 13.54 -5.33 -9.83
C PRO A 199 14.87 -4.60 -10.00
N VAL A 200 14.91 -3.38 -9.46
CA VAL A 200 16.11 -2.54 -9.45
C VAL A 200 16.41 -2.11 -8.02
N PRO A 201 17.70 -1.98 -7.64
CA PRO A 201 18.06 -1.45 -6.34
C PRO A 201 17.67 0.03 -6.26
N VAL A 202 17.02 0.42 -5.16
CA VAL A 202 16.64 1.79 -4.85
C VAL A 202 17.12 2.15 -3.46
N GLU A 203 17.85 3.26 -3.36
CA GLU A 203 18.20 3.89 -2.08
C GLU A 203 17.02 4.74 -1.59
N LEU A 204 16.54 4.44 -0.40
CA LEU A 204 15.42 5.13 0.23
C LEU A 204 15.92 6.34 1.05
N PRO A 205 15.06 7.34 1.33
CA PRO A 205 15.46 8.52 2.10
C PRO A 205 16.10 8.22 3.48
N GLY A 206 15.76 7.09 4.09
CA GLY A 206 16.34 6.62 5.35
C GLY A 206 17.72 5.94 5.23
N GLY A 207 18.25 5.78 4.01
CA GLY A 207 19.56 5.16 3.73
C GLY A 207 19.51 3.65 3.44
N ALA A 208 18.37 2.99 3.64
CA ALA A 208 18.18 1.60 3.24
C ALA A 208 18.29 1.45 1.71
N SER A 209 18.93 0.38 1.25
CA SER A 209 18.89 -0.03 -0.16
C SER A 209 18.09 -1.32 -0.28
N VAL A 210 17.06 -1.30 -1.13
CA VAL A 210 16.14 -2.43 -1.34
C VAL A 210 15.94 -2.71 -2.82
N GLU A 211 15.63 -3.96 -3.16
CA GLU A 211 15.09 -4.29 -4.49
C GLU A 211 13.68 -3.71 -4.62
N ALA A 212 13.40 -3.04 -5.73
CA ALA A 212 12.16 -2.30 -5.93
C ALA A 212 11.65 -2.38 -7.37
N ALA A 213 10.34 -2.17 -7.53
CA ALA A 213 9.73 -1.99 -8.84
C ALA A 213 10.20 -0.69 -9.51
N THR A 214 10.31 -0.70 -10.83
CA THR A 214 10.61 0.50 -11.62
C THR A 214 9.43 1.49 -11.57
N PRO A 215 9.66 2.79 -11.85
CA PRO A 215 8.56 3.75 -12.01
C PRO A 215 7.58 3.34 -13.12
N ALA A 216 8.07 2.79 -14.23
CA ALA A 216 7.24 2.35 -15.35
C ALA A 216 6.35 1.16 -14.96
N LEU A 217 6.90 0.15 -14.27
CA LEU A 217 6.12 -0.97 -13.74
C LEU A 217 5.09 -0.51 -12.70
N SER A 218 5.47 0.42 -11.82
CA SER A 218 4.55 1.03 -10.85
C SER A 218 3.38 1.73 -11.54
N LEU A 219 3.63 2.49 -12.62
CA LEU A 219 2.59 3.14 -13.41
C LEU A 219 1.69 2.13 -14.12
N ALA A 220 2.28 1.08 -14.72
CA ALA A 220 1.53 0.03 -15.39
C ALA A 220 0.55 -0.67 -14.43
N TRP A 221 1.00 -0.97 -13.21
CA TRP A 221 0.13 -1.51 -12.17
C TRP A 221 -0.97 -0.55 -11.74
N LYS A 222 -0.67 0.74 -11.58
CA LYS A 222 -1.70 1.74 -11.24
C LYS A 222 -2.79 1.82 -12.31
N LEU A 223 -2.42 1.81 -13.59
CA LEU A 223 -3.40 1.78 -14.68
C LEU A 223 -4.21 0.47 -14.67
N MET A 224 -3.56 -0.66 -14.42
CA MET A 224 -4.25 -1.94 -14.29
C MET A 224 -5.28 -1.95 -13.14
N TRP A 225 -4.96 -1.36 -11.98
CA TRP A 225 -5.91 -1.24 -10.86
C TRP A 225 -7.06 -0.31 -11.20
N LEU A 226 -6.78 0.85 -11.80
CA LEU A 226 -7.82 1.77 -12.20
C LEU A 226 -8.79 1.14 -13.22
N ILE A 227 -8.29 0.31 -14.14
CA ILE A 227 -9.10 -0.30 -15.20
C ILE A 227 -9.91 -1.50 -14.70
N ASN A 228 -9.32 -2.39 -13.88
CA ASN A 228 -9.93 -3.69 -13.58
C ASN A 228 -10.56 -3.77 -12.18
N ASP A 229 -10.12 -2.95 -11.22
CA ASP A 229 -10.63 -3.08 -9.86
C ASP A 229 -12.06 -2.53 -9.76
N MET A 230 -12.94 -3.30 -9.13
CA MET A 230 -14.33 -2.89 -8.87
C MET A 230 -14.43 -1.58 -8.06
N TYR A 231 -13.39 -1.25 -7.28
CA TYR A 231 -13.31 -0.08 -6.42
C TYR A 231 -12.01 0.70 -6.67
N ALA A 232 -11.78 1.16 -7.91
CA ALA A 232 -10.66 2.03 -8.26
C ALA A 232 -10.50 3.19 -7.27
N GLN A 233 -9.32 3.33 -6.65
CA GLN A 233 -9.11 4.27 -5.54
C GLN A 233 -8.52 5.62 -6.01
N GLY A 234 -8.93 6.72 -5.37
CA GLY A 234 -8.39 8.05 -5.66
C GLY A 234 -6.88 8.18 -5.47
N LYS A 235 -6.30 7.42 -4.52
CA LYS A 235 -4.84 7.36 -4.32
C LYS A 235 -4.11 6.80 -5.54
N ASP A 236 -4.72 5.87 -6.27
CA ASP A 236 -4.11 5.23 -7.44
C ASP A 236 -4.16 6.16 -8.65
N LEU A 237 -5.24 6.93 -8.82
CA LEU A 237 -5.31 8.02 -9.79
C LEU A 237 -4.25 9.08 -9.51
N TYR A 238 -4.12 9.50 -8.25
CA TYR A 238 -3.11 10.49 -7.84
C TYR A 238 -1.68 10.02 -8.13
N ASP A 239 -1.33 8.81 -7.69
CA ASP A 239 -0.01 8.24 -7.91
C ASP A 239 0.28 8.04 -9.41
N ALA A 240 -0.71 7.58 -10.19
CA ALA A 240 -0.59 7.39 -11.64
C ALA A 240 -0.29 8.71 -12.38
N VAL A 241 -0.93 9.82 -11.98
CA VAL A 241 -0.65 11.14 -12.57
C VAL A 241 0.79 11.54 -12.35
N LEU A 242 1.29 11.45 -11.12
CA LEU A 242 2.68 11.82 -10.80
C LEU A 242 3.68 10.97 -11.60
N LEU A 243 3.43 9.66 -11.69
CA LEU A 243 4.26 8.75 -12.46
C LEU A 243 4.23 9.08 -13.95
N ALA A 244 3.04 9.24 -14.55
CA ALA A 244 2.88 9.44 -15.99
C ALA A 244 3.44 10.78 -16.47
N GLU A 245 3.38 11.83 -15.66
CA GLU A 245 3.93 13.13 -16.03
C GLU A 245 5.47 13.16 -16.03
N ARG A 246 6.13 12.19 -15.39
CA ARG A 246 7.60 12.17 -15.26
C ARG A 246 8.27 11.02 -15.99
N TYR A 247 7.62 9.85 -16.03
CA TYR A 247 8.22 8.62 -16.54
C TYR A 247 7.41 8.10 -17.72
N PRO A 248 8.05 7.83 -18.87
CA PRO A 248 7.36 7.24 -20.01
C PRO A 248 6.91 5.82 -19.67
N LEU A 249 5.70 5.46 -20.10
CA LEU A 249 5.18 4.10 -20.02
C LEU A 249 5.29 3.42 -21.38
N PRO A 250 6.11 2.38 -21.55
CA PRO A 250 6.10 1.56 -22.75
C PRO A 250 4.78 0.79 -22.88
N HIS A 251 4.14 0.83 -24.06
CA HIS A 251 2.89 0.10 -24.32
C HIS A 251 3.03 -1.41 -24.11
N GLU A 252 4.17 -1.99 -24.50
CA GLU A 252 4.45 -3.42 -24.32
C GLU A 252 4.49 -3.82 -22.84
N LEU A 253 5.08 -2.97 -21.98
CA LEU A 253 5.11 -3.21 -20.54
C LEU A 253 3.69 -3.20 -19.96
N LEU A 254 2.86 -2.23 -20.37
CA LEU A 254 1.46 -2.16 -19.95
C LEU A 254 0.71 -3.45 -20.33
N ASN A 255 0.82 -3.89 -21.58
CA ASN A 255 0.15 -5.13 -22.02
C ASN A 255 0.68 -6.35 -21.28
N GLU A 256 2.00 -6.44 -21.04
CA GLU A 256 2.59 -7.56 -20.32
C GLU A 256 2.11 -7.64 -18.87
N VAL A 257 1.98 -6.51 -18.18
CA VAL A 257 1.42 -6.46 -16.82
C VAL A 257 -0.02 -6.99 -16.80
N PHE A 258 -0.86 -6.54 -17.74
CA PHE A 258 -2.23 -7.05 -17.89
C PHE A 258 -2.26 -8.55 -18.19
N ARG A 259 -1.38 -9.02 -19.08
CA ARG A 259 -1.26 -10.44 -19.43
C ARG A 259 -0.83 -11.30 -18.24
N LEU A 260 0.15 -10.84 -17.46
CA LEU A 260 0.67 -11.57 -16.30
C LEU A 260 -0.34 -11.59 -15.14
N SER A 261 -1.15 -10.54 -14.99
CA SER A 261 -2.19 -10.48 -13.97
C SER A 261 -3.39 -11.40 -14.22
N GLY A 262 -3.48 -12.02 -15.40
CA GLY A 262 -4.59 -12.89 -15.79
C GLY A 262 -5.85 -12.14 -16.20
N GLU A 263 -5.82 -10.81 -16.17
CA GLU A 263 -6.92 -9.96 -16.62
C GLU A 263 -7.11 -10.07 -18.13
N TRP A 264 -6.02 -10.17 -18.89
CA TRP A 264 -6.02 -10.08 -20.36
C TRP A 264 -5.20 -11.20 -21.03
N PRO A 265 -5.46 -11.55 -22.31
CA PRO A 265 -6.48 -11.01 -23.22
C PRO A 265 -7.89 -11.60 -23.02
N HIS A 266 -8.90 -10.94 -23.58
CA HIS A 266 -10.27 -11.46 -23.73
C HIS A 266 -10.56 -11.80 -25.19
N HIS A 267 -11.60 -12.62 -25.44
CA HIS A 267 -11.91 -13.15 -26.78
C HIS A 267 -11.99 -12.11 -27.91
N ASP A 268 -12.37 -10.86 -27.62
CA ASP A 268 -12.52 -9.78 -28.61
C ASP A 268 -11.46 -8.66 -28.49
N ARG A 269 -10.45 -8.82 -27.61
CA ARG A 269 -9.49 -7.74 -27.34
C ARG A 269 -8.12 -8.24 -26.90
N GLU A 270 -7.13 -8.00 -27.76
CA GLU A 270 -5.75 -8.45 -27.57
C GLU A 270 -4.87 -7.42 -26.84
N HIS A 271 -5.24 -6.14 -26.84
CA HIS A 271 -4.43 -5.05 -26.28
C HIS A 271 -5.26 -4.01 -25.51
N ILE A 272 -4.59 -3.32 -24.57
CA ILE A 272 -5.15 -2.18 -23.84
C ILE A 272 -5.12 -0.94 -24.73
N LEU A 273 -6.24 -0.22 -24.78
CA LEU A 273 -6.41 1.01 -25.56
C LEU A 273 -6.57 2.21 -24.63
N LEU A 274 -6.29 3.41 -25.15
CA LEU A 274 -6.53 4.65 -24.42
C LEU A 274 -7.99 4.79 -23.93
N ALA A 275 -8.95 4.25 -24.69
CA ALA A 275 -10.36 4.24 -24.31
C ALA A 275 -10.63 3.50 -22.98
N ASP A 276 -9.82 2.49 -22.63
CA ASP A 276 -9.94 1.80 -21.33
C ASP A 276 -9.58 2.73 -20.19
N VAL A 277 -8.47 3.46 -20.34
CA VAL A 277 -8.03 4.42 -19.35
C VAL A 277 -9.09 5.51 -19.19
N VAL A 278 -9.59 6.06 -20.30
CA VAL A 278 -10.63 7.12 -20.29
C VAL A 278 -11.92 6.64 -19.62
N GLN A 279 -12.34 5.40 -19.88
CA GLN A 279 -13.51 4.82 -19.24
C GLN A 279 -13.29 4.62 -17.73
N ALA A 280 -12.14 4.04 -17.36
CA ALA A 280 -11.77 3.72 -15.99
C ALA A 280 -11.74 4.96 -15.08
N VAL A 281 -11.09 6.03 -15.53
CA VAL A 281 -10.97 7.28 -14.76
C VAL A 281 -12.29 8.06 -14.67
N GLY A 282 -13.35 7.61 -15.36
CA GLY A 282 -14.69 8.19 -15.25
C GLY A 282 -15.40 7.84 -13.93
N TYR A 283 -14.93 6.84 -13.19
CA TYR A 283 -15.43 6.47 -11.87
C TYR A 283 -14.27 6.03 -10.96
N VAL A 284 -13.83 6.93 -10.08
CA VAL A 284 -12.79 6.66 -9.08
C VAL A 284 -13.31 7.09 -7.71
N GLU A 285 -13.00 6.32 -6.67
CA GLU A 285 -13.38 6.62 -5.28
C GLU A 285 -12.53 7.78 -4.71
N TRP A 286 -12.69 8.99 -5.27
CA TRP A 286 -11.94 10.20 -4.91
C TRP A 286 -12.31 10.72 -3.52
N ASP A 287 -13.59 10.59 -3.14
CA ASP A 287 -14.10 11.07 -1.86
C ASP A 287 -13.39 10.42 -0.66
N HIS A 288 -13.08 9.13 -0.74
CA HIS A 288 -12.31 8.43 0.29
C HIS A 288 -10.87 8.95 0.39
N PHE A 289 -10.25 9.30 -0.75
CA PHE A 289 -8.88 9.82 -0.77
C PHE A 289 -8.80 11.22 -0.15
N VAL A 290 -9.75 12.12 -0.47
CA VAL A 290 -9.73 13.49 0.10
C VAL A 290 -10.13 13.56 1.57
N MET A 291 -10.67 12.48 2.16
CA MET A 291 -10.81 12.38 3.61
C MET A 291 -9.46 12.40 4.33
N GLU A 292 -8.42 11.82 3.71
CA GLU A 292 -7.04 11.85 4.21
C GLU A 292 -6.26 13.06 3.66
N TYR A 293 -6.64 13.58 2.49
CA TYR A 293 -6.00 14.74 1.84
C TYR A 293 -7.00 15.86 1.45
N PRO A 294 -7.58 16.61 2.41
CA PRO A 294 -8.63 17.59 2.15
C PRO A 294 -8.23 18.73 1.22
N GLN A 295 -6.94 19.06 1.13
CA GLN A 295 -6.39 20.05 0.20
C GLN A 295 -6.56 19.67 -1.28
N LEU A 296 -6.89 18.41 -1.57
CA LEU A 296 -7.16 17.89 -2.91
C LEU A 296 -8.67 17.80 -3.22
N ALA A 297 -9.53 18.26 -2.30
CA ALA A 297 -10.98 18.27 -2.50
C ALA A 297 -11.37 19.04 -3.77
N GLY A 298 -12.28 18.47 -4.56
CA GLY A 298 -12.78 19.07 -5.81
C GLY A 298 -11.81 19.07 -6.99
N ARG A 299 -10.64 18.41 -6.87
CA ARG A 299 -9.64 18.35 -7.94
C ARG A 299 -9.67 17.07 -8.78
N GLU A 300 -10.60 16.15 -8.53
CA GLU A 300 -10.69 14.85 -9.24
C GLU A 300 -10.58 15.01 -10.76
N ARG A 301 -11.45 15.85 -11.34
CA ARG A 301 -11.48 16.09 -12.80
C ARG A 301 -10.15 16.62 -13.35
N GLU A 302 -9.44 17.45 -12.57
CA GLU A 302 -8.11 17.92 -12.95
C GLU A 302 -7.12 16.76 -13.06
N PHE A 303 -7.13 15.83 -12.09
CA PHE A 303 -6.26 14.67 -12.11
C PHE A 303 -6.63 13.67 -13.20
N VAL A 304 -7.93 13.49 -13.47
CA VAL A 304 -8.41 12.71 -14.63
C VAL A 304 -7.85 13.27 -15.95
N ASP A 305 -8.03 14.58 -16.19
CA ASP A 305 -7.56 15.22 -17.42
C ASP A 305 -6.03 15.17 -17.56
N ARG A 306 -5.31 15.27 -16.44
CA ARG A 306 -3.84 15.14 -16.40
C ARG A 306 -3.39 13.72 -16.72
N LEU A 307 -4.01 12.70 -16.13
CA LEU A 307 -3.64 11.31 -16.40
C LEU A 307 -3.82 10.98 -17.87
N VAL A 308 -5.01 11.23 -18.43
CA VAL A 308 -5.33 10.91 -19.83
C VAL A 308 -4.33 11.57 -20.78
N ARG A 309 -4.05 12.86 -20.60
CA ARG A 309 -3.07 13.59 -21.40
C ARG A 309 -1.67 13.00 -21.28
N ALA A 310 -1.22 12.68 -20.06
CA ALA A 310 0.12 12.18 -19.82
C ALA A 310 0.34 10.77 -20.41
N VAL A 311 -0.68 9.90 -20.39
CA VAL A 311 -0.56 8.54 -20.94
C VAL A 311 -0.91 8.44 -22.42
N THR A 312 -1.52 9.46 -23.03
CA THR A 312 -1.88 9.43 -24.47
C THR A 312 -0.72 9.02 -25.38
N PRO A 313 0.52 9.53 -25.20
CA PRO A 313 1.66 9.12 -26.03
C PRO A 313 1.98 7.62 -25.98
N THR A 314 1.64 6.92 -24.90
CA THR A 314 1.82 5.45 -24.79
C THR A 314 0.97 4.69 -25.82
N PHE A 315 -0.12 5.29 -26.29
CA PHE A 315 -1.08 4.67 -27.22
C PHE A 315 -0.98 5.20 -28.65
N GLU A 316 -0.07 6.13 -28.94
CA GLU A 316 0.08 6.68 -30.30
C GLU A 316 0.64 5.62 -31.26
N GLY A 317 -0.03 5.43 -32.41
CA GLY A 317 0.40 4.49 -33.44
C GLY A 317 0.13 3.01 -33.13
N ARG A 318 -0.73 2.72 -32.14
CA ARG A 318 -1.15 1.39 -31.73
C ARG A 318 -2.62 1.14 -32.01
#